data_AF-A0A2D7FXJ8-F1
#
_entry.id   AF-A0A2D7FXJ8-F1
#
_cell.length_a   1.000
_cell.length_b   1.000
_cell.length_c   1.000
_cell.angle_alpha   90.00
_cell.angle_beta   90.00
_cell.angle_gamma   90.00
#
_symmetry.space_group_name_H-M   'P 1'
#
loop_
_entity.id
_entity.type
_entity.pdbx_description
1 polymer ?
#
loop_
_entity_poly.entity_id
_entity_poly.type
_entity_poly.pdbx_seq_one_letter_code
_entity_poly.pdbx_strand_id
1 'polypeptide(L)'
;MSFLPQSRSVCAFLLFAYSVLLTVTAEAAPKRLICEAETGKAAARYWSEQAARNRAYGKTKQAEQMERTAAFCEDAAFSRQIAIHFDDTDTLLGTEQLADFEMQTLCGLERGESLPAKIKINGSGYQVSFYQVTHKVMRYFNIDRSTLHGGFVDQRDFRCKFESYAVSDGLF
;
A
#
# COMPACT_ATOMS: atom_id res chain seq x y z
N MET A 1 40.44 25.13 71.05
CA MET A 1 39.33 25.47 70.12
C MET A 1 39.87 25.28 68.71
N SER A 2 39.23 24.60 67.75
CA SER A 2 38.04 23.75 67.76
C SER A 2 37.95 22.98 66.44
N PHE A 3 37.60 21.68 66.48
CA PHE A 3 37.04 20.84 65.40
C PHE A 3 37.72 20.73 64.00
N LEU A 4 38.15 19.49 63.67
CA LEU A 4 37.84 18.86 62.35
C LEU A 4 36.31 18.61 62.30
N PRO A 5 35.63 18.73 61.15
CA PRO A 5 35.78 17.82 60.00
C PRO A 5 35.67 18.58 58.63
N GLN A 6 35.42 18.01 57.44
CA GLN A 6 35.05 16.64 57.04
C GLN A 6 35.56 16.26 55.61
N SER A 7 35.35 14.99 55.27
CA SER A 7 35.64 14.25 54.04
C SER A 7 34.63 14.42 52.88
N ARG A 8 35.06 13.97 51.67
CA ARG A 8 34.25 13.50 50.51
C ARG A 8 33.54 14.55 49.64
N SER A 9 34.11 14.78 48.43
CA SER A 9 33.31 14.91 47.20
C SER A 9 34.15 14.64 45.93
N VAL A 10 34.76 13.45 45.87
CA VAL A 10 35.12 12.79 44.61
C VAL A 10 34.01 11.77 44.33
N CYS A 11 33.69 11.51 43.05
CA CYS A 11 32.57 10.65 42.58
C CYS A 11 31.17 11.29 42.52
N ALA A 12 31.04 12.53 42.00
CA ALA A 12 29.73 13.10 41.62
C ALA A 12 29.57 13.43 40.11
N PHE A 13 30.64 13.40 39.31
CA PHE A 13 30.65 13.96 37.95
C PHE A 13 30.81 12.95 36.79
N LEU A 14 30.83 11.64 37.06
CA LEU A 14 31.10 10.61 36.05
C LEU A 14 29.96 9.59 35.80
N LEU A 15 28.77 9.80 36.39
CA LEU A 15 27.63 8.86 36.28
C LEU A 15 26.41 9.40 35.51
N PHE A 16 26.47 10.64 35.00
CA PHE A 16 25.37 11.25 34.22
C PHE A 16 25.55 11.17 32.69
N ALA A 17 26.63 10.53 32.21
CA ALA A 17 27.01 10.54 30.79
C ALA A 17 26.64 9.26 30.00
N TYR A 18 26.01 8.27 30.63
CA TYR A 18 25.84 6.91 30.06
C TYR A 18 24.39 6.42 29.92
N SER A 19 23.39 7.27 30.14
CA SER A 19 21.99 6.84 30.33
C SER A 19 20.97 7.43 29.35
N VAL A 20 21.36 8.23 28.34
CA VAL A 20 20.41 8.95 27.45
C VAL A 20 20.83 8.93 25.97
N LEU A 21 21.39 7.83 25.47
CA LEU A 21 21.72 7.68 24.03
C LEU A 21 21.46 6.27 23.47
N LEU A 22 20.60 5.49 24.14
CA LEU A 22 19.74 4.54 23.44
C LEU A 22 18.49 5.30 22.96
N THR A 23 18.69 6.12 21.93
CA THR A 23 17.57 6.54 21.07
C THR A 23 17.03 5.27 20.44
N VAL A 24 15.97 4.71 21.03
CA VAL A 24 15.17 3.68 20.37
C VAL A 24 14.75 4.29 19.04
N THR A 25 15.33 3.78 17.95
CA THR A 25 14.84 4.03 16.62
C THR A 25 13.44 3.44 16.59
N ALA A 26 12.44 4.29 16.77
CA ALA A 26 11.07 3.96 16.41
C ALA A 26 11.06 3.81 14.89
N GLU A 27 11.46 2.61 14.45
CA GLU A 27 11.51 2.22 13.05
C GLU A 27 10.05 2.13 12.59
N ALA A 28 9.58 3.24 12.03
CA ALA A 28 8.19 3.44 11.65
C ALA A 28 7.85 2.40 10.58
N ALA A 29 7.15 1.34 11.00
CA ALA A 29 6.84 0.21 10.14
C ALA A 29 6.12 0.70 8.87
N PRO A 30 6.55 0.26 7.66
CA PRO A 30 5.97 0.73 6.42
C PRO A 30 4.49 0.35 6.37
N LYS A 31 3.64 1.36 6.12
CA LYS A 31 2.21 1.16 5.96
C LYS A 31 1.90 0.68 4.56
N ARG A 32 1.08 -0.37 4.48
CA ARG A 32 0.53 -0.86 3.22
C ARG A 32 -0.96 -0.55 3.17
N LEU A 33 -1.43 0.01 2.07
CA LEU A 33 -2.84 0.07 1.71
C LEU A 33 -3.09 -0.96 0.61
N ILE A 34 -3.87 -1.99 0.92
CA ILE A 34 -4.38 -2.94 -0.07
C ILE A 34 -5.78 -2.52 -0.46
N CYS A 35 -6.01 -2.33 -1.75
CA CYS A 35 -7.28 -1.94 -2.34
C CYS A 35 -7.71 -3.00 -3.36
N GLU A 36 -8.85 -3.67 -3.11
CA GLU A 36 -9.36 -4.77 -3.93
C GLU A 36 -10.66 -4.35 -4.62
N ALA A 37 -10.80 -4.66 -5.91
CA ALA A 37 -12.04 -4.43 -6.66
C ALA A 37 -13.09 -5.53 -6.37
N GLU A 38 -14.03 -5.72 -7.30
CA GLU A 38 -14.96 -6.86 -7.30
C GLU A 38 -14.25 -8.22 -7.10
N THR A 39 -14.99 -9.22 -6.63
CA THR A 39 -14.46 -10.58 -6.41
C THR A 39 -14.05 -11.26 -7.72
N GLY A 40 -13.12 -12.22 -7.66
CA GLY A 40 -12.73 -13.01 -8.83
C GLY A 40 -13.95 -13.68 -9.49
N LYS A 41 -14.88 -14.24 -8.70
CA LYS A 41 -16.15 -14.80 -9.18
C LYS A 41 -17.01 -13.82 -10.01
N ALA A 42 -17.01 -12.52 -9.68
CA ALA A 42 -17.72 -11.51 -10.47
C ALA A 42 -17.04 -11.29 -11.83
N ALA A 43 -15.71 -11.20 -11.85
CA ALA A 43 -14.94 -11.11 -13.08
C ALA A 43 -15.01 -12.40 -13.93
N ALA A 44 -14.98 -13.57 -13.30
CA ALA A 44 -15.17 -14.86 -13.97
C ALA A 44 -16.49 -14.89 -14.74
N ARG A 45 -17.59 -14.49 -14.09
CA ARG A 45 -18.89 -14.33 -14.73
C ARG A 45 -18.83 -13.34 -15.91
N TYR A 46 -18.23 -12.16 -15.73
CA TYR A 46 -18.07 -11.18 -16.80
C TYR A 46 -17.34 -11.79 -18.01
N TRP A 47 -16.22 -12.46 -17.80
CA TRP A 47 -15.43 -13.09 -18.87
C TRP A 47 -16.18 -14.22 -19.57
N SER A 48 -16.90 -15.08 -18.83
CA SER A 48 -17.79 -16.11 -19.40
C SER A 48 -18.90 -15.51 -20.27
N GLU A 49 -19.52 -14.42 -19.83
CA GLU A 49 -20.54 -13.71 -20.62
C GLU A 49 -19.95 -13.08 -21.89
N GLN A 50 -18.72 -12.53 -21.83
CA GLN A 50 -18.02 -12.05 -23.02
C GLN A 50 -17.61 -13.18 -23.97
N ALA A 51 -17.22 -14.35 -23.44
CA ALA A 51 -16.89 -15.51 -24.25
C ALA A 51 -18.12 -16.02 -25.02
N ALA A 52 -19.27 -16.15 -24.35
CA ALA A 52 -20.53 -16.54 -24.98
C ALA A 52 -20.92 -15.58 -26.11
N ARG A 53 -20.82 -14.26 -25.87
CA ARG A 53 -21.02 -13.23 -26.92
C ARG A 53 -20.06 -13.42 -28.10
N ASN A 54 -18.75 -13.56 -27.84
CA ASN A 54 -17.77 -13.72 -28.91
C ASN A 54 -17.94 -15.03 -29.71
N ARG A 55 -18.35 -16.13 -29.08
CA ARG A 55 -18.68 -17.37 -29.78
C ARG A 55 -19.92 -17.21 -30.68
N ALA A 56 -20.95 -16.50 -30.22
CA ALA A 56 -22.12 -16.18 -31.06
C ALA A 56 -21.76 -15.30 -32.28
N TYR A 57 -20.75 -14.44 -32.17
CA TYR A 57 -20.20 -13.66 -33.30
C TYR A 57 -19.11 -14.40 -34.12
N GLY A 58 -18.94 -15.72 -33.95
CA GLY A 58 -17.96 -16.53 -34.70
C GLY A 58 -16.48 -16.28 -34.33
N LYS A 59 -16.20 -15.53 -33.26
CA LYS A 59 -14.85 -15.17 -32.81
C LYS A 59 -14.27 -16.24 -31.86
N THR A 60 -14.25 -17.50 -32.30
CA THR A 60 -13.98 -18.68 -31.44
C THR A 60 -12.68 -18.55 -30.63
N LYS A 61 -11.57 -18.14 -31.25
CA LYS A 61 -10.28 -17.97 -30.55
C LYS A 61 -10.32 -16.92 -29.42
N GLN A 62 -11.13 -15.87 -29.57
CA GLN A 62 -11.31 -14.85 -28.52
C GLN A 62 -12.19 -15.38 -27.40
N ALA A 63 -13.24 -16.14 -27.73
CA ALA A 63 -14.08 -16.80 -26.74
C ALA A 63 -13.30 -17.81 -25.89
N GLU A 64 -12.48 -18.67 -26.50
CA GLU A 64 -11.62 -19.62 -25.79
C GLU A 64 -10.62 -18.95 -24.84
N GLN A 65 -10.07 -17.78 -25.23
CA GLN A 65 -9.19 -17.02 -24.35
C GLN A 65 -9.96 -16.44 -23.16
N MET A 66 -11.15 -15.91 -23.39
CA MET A 66 -12.02 -15.38 -22.33
C MET A 66 -12.51 -16.49 -21.39
N GLU A 67 -12.76 -17.70 -21.87
CA GLU A 67 -13.08 -18.88 -21.04
C GLU A 67 -11.91 -19.27 -20.12
N ARG A 68 -10.67 -19.25 -20.63
CA ARG A 68 -9.48 -19.47 -19.79
C ARG A 68 -9.32 -18.39 -18.73
N THR A 69 -9.53 -17.11 -19.07
CA THR A 69 -9.52 -16.01 -18.10
C THR A 69 -10.64 -16.16 -17.07
N ALA A 70 -11.83 -16.60 -17.48
CA ALA A 70 -12.95 -16.83 -16.57
C ALA A 70 -12.64 -17.94 -15.55
N ALA A 71 -12.16 -19.09 -16.01
CA ALA A 71 -11.76 -20.20 -15.15
C ALA A 71 -10.62 -19.82 -14.19
N PHE A 72 -9.64 -19.03 -14.64
CA PHE A 72 -8.59 -18.50 -13.76
C PHE A 72 -9.15 -17.58 -12.65
N CYS A 73 -10.14 -16.78 -12.98
CA CYS A 73 -10.76 -15.84 -12.04
C CYS A 73 -11.73 -16.48 -11.04
N GLU A 74 -12.25 -17.68 -11.28
CA GLU A 74 -13.41 -18.23 -10.55
C GLU A 74 -13.14 -18.37 -9.03
N ASP A 75 -11.96 -18.87 -8.67
CA ASP A 75 -11.52 -19.07 -7.28
C ASP A 75 -10.69 -17.89 -6.71
N ALA A 76 -10.48 -16.82 -7.49
CA ALA A 76 -9.65 -15.70 -7.06
C ALA A 76 -10.39 -14.78 -6.07
N ALA A 77 -9.67 -14.27 -5.08
CA ALA A 77 -10.22 -13.37 -4.06
C ALA A 77 -10.75 -12.04 -4.66
N PHE A 78 -10.03 -11.48 -5.62
CA PHE A 78 -10.29 -10.19 -6.28
C PHE A 78 -10.15 -10.31 -7.81
N SER A 79 -10.73 -9.37 -8.56
CA SER A 79 -10.46 -9.20 -10.00
C SER A 79 -9.26 -8.30 -10.29
N ARG A 80 -9.08 -7.29 -9.44
CA ARG A 80 -7.98 -6.33 -9.45
C ARG A 80 -7.60 -6.02 -8.01
N GLN A 81 -6.30 -5.97 -7.73
CA GLN A 81 -5.75 -5.49 -6.46
C GLN A 81 -4.73 -4.39 -6.73
N ILE A 82 -4.72 -3.37 -5.89
CA ILE A 82 -3.71 -2.33 -5.84
C ILE A 82 -3.05 -2.42 -4.47
N ALA A 83 -1.72 -2.47 -4.45
CA ALA A 83 -0.92 -2.35 -3.24
C ALA A 83 -0.16 -1.02 -3.28
N ILE A 84 -0.36 -0.21 -2.25
CA ILE A 84 0.33 1.07 -2.06
C ILE A 84 1.19 0.92 -0.80
N HIS A 85 2.51 1.07 -0.93
CA HIS A 85 3.45 1.04 0.18
C HIS A 85 3.97 2.46 0.44
N PHE A 86 4.03 2.88 1.70
CA PHE A 86 4.53 4.20 2.09
C PHE A 86 4.96 4.20 3.56
N ASP A 87 5.89 5.09 3.91
CA ASP A 87 6.40 5.17 5.27
C ASP A 87 5.40 5.85 6.22
N ASP A 88 5.33 5.37 7.46
CA ASP A 88 4.47 5.91 8.51
C ASP A 88 5.17 7.00 9.34
N THR A 89 5.94 7.87 8.70
CA THR A 89 6.48 9.04 9.39
C THR A 89 5.36 10.06 9.64
N ASP A 90 5.11 10.37 10.92
CA ASP A 90 4.03 11.25 11.43
C ASP A 90 3.69 12.41 10.49
N THR A 91 2.71 12.19 9.60
CA THR A 91 2.63 13.00 8.39
C THR A 91 1.82 14.26 8.62
N LEU A 92 2.45 15.41 8.39
CA LEU A 92 1.73 16.69 8.28
C LEU A 92 0.72 16.62 7.12
N LEU A 93 -0.54 16.96 7.41
CA LEU A 93 -1.60 16.99 6.41
C LEU A 93 -1.22 17.94 5.25
N GLY A 94 -1.37 17.45 4.02
CA GLY A 94 -1.05 18.18 2.81
C GLY A 94 0.38 18.00 2.29
N THR A 95 1.27 17.32 3.02
CA THR A 95 2.61 16.97 2.55
C THR A 95 2.57 15.74 1.63
N GLU A 96 3.41 15.74 0.58
CA GLU A 96 3.64 14.57 -0.26
C GLU A 96 4.77 13.71 0.31
N GLN A 97 4.56 12.41 0.37
CA GLN A 97 5.58 11.40 0.70
C GLN A 97 5.86 10.53 -0.52
N LEU A 98 7.03 9.89 -0.55
CA LEU A 98 7.29 8.81 -1.51
C LEU A 98 6.38 7.62 -1.20
N ALA A 99 6.02 6.89 -2.25
CA ALA A 99 5.25 5.66 -2.15
C ALA A 99 5.58 4.75 -3.34
N ASP A 100 5.29 3.48 -3.20
CA ASP A 100 5.29 2.52 -4.31
C ASP A 100 3.84 2.13 -4.66
N PHE A 101 3.53 2.04 -5.94
CA PHE A 101 2.22 1.66 -6.46
C PHE A 101 2.33 0.41 -7.33
N GLU A 102 1.84 -0.73 -6.84
CA GLU A 102 1.72 -1.98 -7.58
C GLU A 102 0.24 -2.23 -7.92
N MET A 103 -0.05 -2.66 -9.15
CA MET A 103 -1.40 -3.05 -9.56
C MET A 103 -1.39 -4.45 -10.18
N GLN A 104 -2.18 -5.35 -9.63
CA GLN A 104 -2.41 -6.69 -10.14
C GLN A 104 -3.78 -6.75 -10.83
N THR A 105 -3.82 -7.16 -12.10
CA THR A 105 -5.01 -7.29 -12.94
C THR A 105 -5.27 -8.75 -13.31
N LEU A 106 -6.41 -9.00 -13.97
CA LEU A 106 -6.90 -10.34 -14.33
C LEU A 106 -6.77 -11.35 -13.18
N CYS A 107 -7.32 -10.99 -12.03
CA CYS A 107 -7.42 -11.85 -10.86
C CYS A 107 -6.07 -12.29 -10.26
N GLY A 108 -5.02 -11.48 -10.47
CA GLY A 108 -3.67 -11.71 -9.97
C GLY A 108 -2.71 -12.38 -10.98
N LEU A 109 -3.21 -12.72 -12.19
CA LEU A 109 -2.38 -13.28 -13.28
C LEU A 109 -1.42 -12.23 -13.85
N GLU A 110 -1.92 -11.03 -14.09
CA GLU A 110 -1.15 -9.91 -14.62
C GLU A 110 -0.66 -9.04 -13.46
N ARG A 111 0.55 -9.27 -12.99
CA ARG A 111 1.19 -8.36 -12.03
C ARG A 111 1.87 -7.22 -12.78
N GLY A 112 1.45 -6.00 -12.50
CA GLY A 112 2.17 -4.80 -12.91
C GLY A 112 3.52 -4.68 -12.19
N GLU A 113 4.42 -3.91 -12.77
CA GLU A 113 5.63 -3.45 -12.09
C GLU A 113 5.27 -2.52 -10.93
N SER A 114 6.08 -2.50 -9.87
CA SER A 114 5.97 -1.48 -8.83
C SER A 114 6.40 -0.13 -9.41
N LEU A 115 5.45 0.80 -9.50
CA LEU A 115 5.70 2.13 -10.04
C LEU A 115 6.05 3.12 -8.92
N PRO A 116 7.14 3.91 -9.05
CA PRO A 116 7.41 5.03 -8.18
C PRO A 116 6.23 5.99 -8.16
N ALA A 117 5.73 6.26 -6.96
CA ALA A 117 4.55 7.07 -6.71
C ALA A 117 4.83 8.11 -5.62
N LYS A 118 3.83 8.97 -5.41
CA LYS A 118 3.74 9.84 -4.25
C LYS A 118 2.38 9.71 -3.60
N ILE A 119 2.34 9.63 -2.28
CA ILE A 119 1.10 9.68 -1.51
C ILE A 119 0.98 11.04 -0.81
N LYS A 120 -0.19 11.65 -0.90
CA LYS A 120 -0.55 12.88 -0.20
C LYS A 120 -1.72 12.61 0.73
N ILE A 121 -1.54 12.90 2.02
CA ILE A 121 -2.59 12.72 3.04
C ILE A 121 -3.34 14.03 3.20
N ASN A 122 -4.61 14.04 2.81
CA ASN A 122 -5.53 15.17 2.94
C ASN A 122 -6.47 14.93 4.13
N GLY A 123 -7.16 15.98 4.58
CA GLY A 123 -8.15 15.84 5.66
C GLY A 123 -9.28 14.84 5.36
N SER A 124 -9.63 14.69 4.08
CA SER A 124 -10.70 13.79 3.60
C SER A 124 -10.24 12.39 3.15
N GLY A 125 -8.95 12.18 2.89
CA GLY A 125 -8.52 11.00 2.12
C GLY A 125 -7.03 10.96 1.79
N TYR A 126 -6.65 9.88 1.12
CA TYR A 126 -5.32 9.66 0.55
C TYR A 126 -5.40 9.88 -0.96
N GLN A 127 -4.46 10.63 -1.52
CA GLN A 127 -4.28 10.75 -2.96
C GLN A 127 -2.92 10.19 -3.34
N VAL A 128 -2.90 9.10 -4.08
CA VAL A 128 -1.69 8.52 -4.67
C VAL A 128 -1.56 9.02 -6.11
N SER A 129 -0.38 9.50 -6.48
CA SER A 129 -0.08 9.96 -7.83
C SER A 129 1.15 9.23 -8.38
N PHE A 130 1.09 8.82 -9.64
CA PHE A 130 2.18 8.09 -10.30
C PHE A 130 2.21 8.40 -11.80
N TYR A 131 3.36 8.24 -12.44
CA TYR A 131 3.52 8.46 -13.88
C TYR A 131 3.33 7.15 -14.66
N GLN A 132 2.28 7.06 -15.47
CA GLN A 132 2.03 5.87 -16.27
C GLN A 132 2.80 5.97 -17.60
N VAL A 133 3.97 5.33 -17.66
CA VAL A 133 4.92 5.40 -18.81
C VAL A 133 4.25 5.10 -20.15
N THR A 134 3.44 4.03 -20.24
CA THR A 134 2.75 3.59 -21.47
C THR A 134 1.91 4.68 -22.13
N HIS A 135 1.26 5.51 -21.31
CA HIS A 135 0.34 6.56 -21.77
C HIS A 135 0.93 7.98 -21.56
N LYS A 136 2.18 8.07 -21.07
CA LYS A 136 2.92 9.30 -20.78
C LYS A 136 2.14 10.33 -19.94
N VAL A 137 1.35 9.86 -18.98
CA VAL A 137 0.38 10.70 -18.23
C VAL A 137 0.48 10.46 -16.72
N MET A 138 0.27 11.52 -15.93
CA MET A 138 0.06 11.39 -14.48
C MET A 138 -1.30 10.75 -14.20
N ARG A 139 -1.33 9.73 -13.36
CA ARG A 139 -2.54 9.08 -12.85
C ARG A 139 -2.71 9.39 -11.37
N TYR A 140 -3.96 9.44 -10.93
CA TYR A 140 -4.35 9.73 -9.56
C TYR A 140 -5.33 8.67 -9.07
N PHE A 141 -4.97 7.99 -7.98
CA PHE A 141 -5.83 7.06 -7.26
C PHE A 141 -6.18 7.67 -5.91
N ASN A 142 -7.47 7.81 -5.61
CA ASN A 142 -7.96 8.51 -4.42
C ASN A 142 -8.69 7.53 -3.51
N ILE A 143 -8.44 7.61 -2.20
CA ILE A 143 -9.03 6.75 -1.17
C ILE A 143 -9.70 7.63 -0.11
N ASP A 144 -11.01 7.47 0.09
CA ASP A 144 -11.74 8.23 1.11
C ASP A 144 -11.40 7.73 2.51
N ARG A 145 -10.96 8.62 3.41
CA ARG A 145 -10.40 8.24 4.73
C ARG A 145 -11.42 7.56 5.66
N SER A 146 -12.70 7.95 5.56
CA SER A 146 -13.77 7.46 6.44
C SER A 146 -14.40 6.14 5.98
N THR A 147 -14.41 5.86 4.68
CA THR A 147 -15.10 4.69 4.11
C THR A 147 -14.16 3.69 3.46
N LEU A 148 -12.88 4.06 3.28
CA LEU A 148 -11.84 3.31 2.58
C LEU A 148 -12.26 2.83 1.18
N HIS A 149 -13.10 3.60 0.47
CA HIS A 149 -13.30 3.37 -0.95
C HIS A 149 -12.16 4.00 -1.75
N GLY A 150 -11.47 3.17 -2.54
CA GLY A 150 -10.42 3.58 -3.47
C GLY A 150 -10.95 3.73 -4.89
N GLY A 151 -10.32 4.57 -5.70
CA GLY A 151 -10.76 4.77 -7.08
C GLY A 151 -9.93 5.71 -7.95
N PHE A 152 -10.02 5.49 -9.26
CA PHE A 152 -9.50 6.40 -10.29
C PHE A 152 -10.58 7.41 -10.69
N VAL A 153 -10.28 8.71 -10.53
CA VAL A 153 -11.14 9.85 -10.88
C VAL A 153 -12.60 9.65 -10.38
N ASP A 154 -13.50 9.18 -11.23
CA ASP A 154 -14.95 9.03 -10.98
C ASP A 154 -15.35 7.62 -10.52
N GLN A 155 -14.48 6.61 -10.66
CA GLN A 155 -14.78 5.21 -10.36
C GLN A 155 -14.16 4.81 -9.02
N ARG A 156 -14.99 4.75 -7.97
CA ARG A 156 -14.68 4.28 -6.61
C ARG A 156 -14.99 2.78 -6.44
N ASP A 157 -14.45 1.96 -7.32
CA ASP A 157 -14.76 0.52 -7.42
C ASP A 157 -13.89 -0.39 -6.54
N PHE A 158 -12.96 0.18 -5.74
CA PHE A 158 -12.09 -0.57 -4.83
C PHE A 158 -12.50 -0.41 -3.36
N ARG A 159 -12.33 -1.48 -2.58
CA ARG A 159 -12.38 -1.50 -1.12
C ARG A 159 -10.97 -1.62 -0.56
N CYS A 160 -10.56 -0.66 0.25
CA CYS A 160 -9.23 -0.58 0.81
C CYS A 160 -9.19 -1.00 2.28
N LYS A 161 -8.05 -1.55 2.70
CA LYS A 161 -7.70 -1.90 4.08
C LYS A 161 -6.24 -1.53 4.33
N PHE A 162 -5.91 -1.18 5.58
CA PHE A 162 -4.53 -1.08 6.02
C PHE A 162 -4.00 -2.46 6.37
N GLU A 163 -2.78 -2.76 5.93
CA GLU A 163 -1.98 -3.87 6.38
C GLU A 163 -0.68 -3.31 6.97
N SER A 164 -0.42 -3.61 8.25
CA SER A 164 0.84 -3.32 8.91
C SER A 164 1.75 -4.54 8.79
N TYR A 165 2.93 -4.37 8.21
CA TYR A 165 3.97 -5.39 8.24
C TYR A 165 4.96 -5.03 9.33
N ALA A 166 5.16 -5.91 10.30
CA ALA A 166 6.35 -5.82 11.13
C ALA A 166 7.56 -6.07 10.21
N VAL A 167 8.43 -5.07 10.07
CA VAL A 167 9.78 -5.32 9.59
C VAL A 167 10.40 -6.26 10.61
N SER A 168 10.78 -7.47 10.21
CA SER A 168 11.41 -8.40 11.14
C SER A 168 12.75 -7.82 11.57
N ASP A 169 13.03 -7.79 12.88
CA ASP A 169 14.32 -7.44 13.48
C ASP A 169 15.44 -8.33 12.90
N GLY A 170 15.98 -7.91 11.75
CA GLY A 170 16.56 -8.84 10.77
C GLY A 170 17.70 -8.27 9.93
N LEU A 171 18.28 -7.14 10.35
CA LEU A 171 19.58 -6.65 9.90
C LEU A 171 20.42 -6.29 11.14
N PHE A 172 21.14 -7.28 11.63
CA PHE A 172 22.29 -7.13 12.53
C PHE A 172 23.56 -6.83 11.72
#